data_AF-A0A958GKZ4-F1
#
_entry.id   AF-A0A958GKZ4-F1
#
_cell.length_a   1.000
_cell.length_b   1.000
_cell.length_c   1.000
_cell.angle_alpha   90.00
_cell.angle_beta   90.00
_cell.angle_gamma   90.00
#
_symmetry.space_group_name_H-M   'P 1'
#
loop_
_entity.id
_entity.type
_entity.pdbx_description
1 polymer ?
#
loop_
_entity_poly.entity_id
_entity_poly.type
_entity_poly.pdbx_seq_one_letter_code
_entity_poly.pdbx_strand_id
1 'polypeptide(L)' 'MQVPKRKTSKSKRNMRRSHHALTPGRTHSCPNCGGSVKSHHVCLSCGQYRGRQLLQVEQSE' A
#
# COMPACT_ATOMS: atom_id res chain seq x y z
N MET A 1 -35.16 0.63 21.76
CA MET A 1 -33.70 0.82 21.49
C MET A 1 -33.06 -0.55 21.44
N GLN A 2 -32.49 -0.97 20.31
CA GLN A 2 -31.82 -2.27 20.21
C GLN A 2 -30.44 -2.21 20.87
N VAL A 3 -30.22 -3.06 21.87
CA VAL A 3 -28.93 -3.21 22.56
C VAL A 3 -28.48 -4.68 22.52
N PRO A 4 -27.16 -4.95 22.45
CA PRO A 4 -26.65 -6.31 22.55
C PRO A 4 -27.06 -6.93 23.89
N LYS A 5 -27.76 -8.07 23.85
CA LYS A 5 -28.19 -8.78 25.07
C LYS A 5 -27.02 -9.31 25.91
N ARG A 6 -25.89 -9.63 25.27
CA ARG A 6 -24.69 -10.21 25.90
C ARG A 6 -23.41 -9.69 25.25
N LYS A 7 -22.31 -9.76 25.99
CA LYS A 7 -20.96 -9.49 25.47
C LYS A 7 -20.58 -10.56 24.44
N THR A 8 -19.98 -10.14 23.33
CA THR A 8 -19.43 -11.06 22.33
C THR A 8 -18.17 -11.76 22.90
N SER A 9 -18.11 -13.09 22.79
CA SER A 9 -16.95 -13.86 23.28
C SER A 9 -15.68 -13.52 22.49
N LYS A 10 -14.51 -13.74 23.10
CA LYS A 10 -13.21 -13.50 22.45
C LYS A 10 -13.09 -14.28 21.13
N SER A 11 -13.52 -15.55 21.13
CA SER A 11 -13.54 -16.41 19.94
C SER A 11 -14.44 -15.83 18.83
N LYS A 12 -15.71 -15.52 19.14
CA LYS A 12 -16.68 -14.99 18.15
C LYS A 12 -16.25 -13.65 17.56
N ARG A 13 -15.62 -12.79 18.37
CA ARG A 13 -15.01 -11.53 17.90
C ARG A 13 -13.83 -11.78 16.97
N ASN A 14 -12.94 -12.70 17.30
CA ASN A 14 -11.74 -13.00 16.50
C ASN A 14 -12.11 -13.68 15.18
N MET A 15 -13.02 -14.66 15.19
CA MET A 15 -13.52 -15.30 13.96
C MET A 15 -14.13 -14.27 13.00
N ARG A 16 -14.91 -13.32 13.51
CA ARG A 16 -15.45 -12.23 12.67
C ARG A 16 -14.35 -11.36 12.05
N ARG A 17 -13.22 -11.18 12.74
CA ARG A 17 -12.08 -10.37 12.29
C ARG A 17 -11.06 -11.17 11.45
N SER A 18 -11.30 -12.45 11.15
CA SER A 18 -10.36 -13.28 10.38
C SER A 18 -10.05 -12.71 9.00
N HIS A 19 -11.01 -12.02 8.38
CA HIS A 19 -10.89 -11.43 7.05
C HIS A 19 -10.46 -9.96 7.06
N HIS A 20 -10.13 -9.39 8.21
CA HIS A 20 -9.74 -7.97 8.33
C HIS A 20 -8.26 -7.73 8.02
N ALA A 21 -7.52 -8.73 7.56
CA ALA A 21 -6.10 -8.58 7.23
C ALA A 21 -5.92 -7.65 6.03
N LEU A 22 -4.98 -6.71 6.13
CA LEU A 22 -4.61 -5.83 5.03
C LEU A 22 -3.72 -6.58 4.05
N THR A 23 -3.94 -6.38 2.75
CA THR A 23 -3.05 -6.87 1.71
C THR A 23 -1.95 -5.83 1.44
N PRO A 24 -0.67 -6.24 1.32
CA PRO A 24 0.39 -5.32 0.97
C PRO A 24 0.19 -4.80 -0.47
N GLY A 25 0.51 -3.52 -0.68
CA GLY A 25 0.53 -2.93 -2.01
C GLY A 25 1.63 -3.54 -2.88
N ARG A 26 1.35 -3.73 -4.17
CA ARG A 26 2.34 -4.23 -5.12
C ARG A 26 3.36 -3.14 -5.47
N THR A 27 4.63 -3.45 -5.27
CA THR A 27 5.76 -2.60 -5.64
C THR A 27 6.72 -3.37 -6.54
N HIS A 28 7.37 -2.67 -7.47
CA HIS A 28 8.43 -3.20 -8.33
C HIS A 28 9.64 -2.26 -8.26
N SER A 29 10.82 -2.81 -8.54
CA SER A 29 12.05 -2.01 -8.62
C SER A 29 12.02 -1.13 -9.87
N CYS A 30 12.37 0.15 -9.72
CA CYS A 30 12.58 1.04 -10.84
C CYS A 30 13.83 0.59 -11.63
N PRO A 31 13.75 0.44 -12.97
CA PRO A 31 14.91 0.06 -13.77
C PRO A 31 16.00 1.14 -13.85
N ASN A 32 15.69 2.40 -13.51
CA ASN A 32 16.64 3.51 -13.61
C ASN A 32 17.40 3.76 -12.31
N CYS A 33 16.70 3.79 -11.16
CA CYS A 33 17.27 4.15 -9.87
C CYS A 33 17.20 3.05 -8.80
N GLY A 34 16.64 1.87 -9.11
CA GLY A 34 16.52 0.74 -8.17
C GLY A 34 15.50 0.92 -7.03
N GLY A 35 14.95 2.13 -6.83
CA GLY A 35 13.96 2.40 -5.79
C GLY A 35 12.64 1.63 -5.96
N SER A 36 11.94 1.37 -4.86
CA SER A 36 10.62 0.70 -4.88
C SER A 36 9.54 1.64 -5.42
N VAL A 37 8.89 1.26 -6.51
CA VAL A 37 7.84 2.05 -7.17
C VAL A 37 6.55 1.26 -7.21
N LYS A 38 5.42 1.95 -7.03
CA LYS A 38 4.10 1.34 -7.22
C LYS A 38 3.88 0.98 -8.70
N SER A 39 3.28 -0.16 -8.97
CA SER A 39 3.00 -0.59 -10.35
C SER A 39 2.21 0.50 -11.10
N HIS A 40 2.65 0.83 -12.32
CA HIS A 40 2.04 1.85 -13.20
C HIS A 40 2.10 3.31 -12.73
N HIS A 41 2.90 3.62 -11.70
CA HIS A 41 3.15 5.00 -11.29
C HIS A 41 4.52 5.50 -11.77
N VAL A 42 4.65 6.83 -11.85
CA VAL A 42 5.94 7.50 -12.05
C VAL A 42 6.82 7.25 -10.82
N CYS A 43 8.10 7.00 -11.05
CA CYS A 43 9.05 6.88 -9.95
C CYS A 43 9.23 8.26 -9.30
N LEU A 44 8.92 8.39 -8.01
CA LEU A 44 9.10 9.65 -7.28
C LEU A 44 10.57 9.99 -7.03
N SER A 45 11.46 8.99 -7.02
CA SER A 45 12.90 9.21 -6.78
C SER A 45 13.64 9.74 -8.01
N CYS A 46 13.26 9.32 -9.23
CA CYS A 46 13.94 9.74 -10.46
C CYS A 46 13.05 10.50 -11.46
N GLY A 47 11.75 10.66 -11.19
CA GLY A 47 10.81 11.36 -12.07
C GLY A 47 10.51 10.65 -13.40
N GLN A 48 11.00 9.42 -13.56
CA GLN A 48 10.96 8.68 -14.81
C GLN A 48 9.80 7.67 -14.84
N TYR A 49 9.15 7.55 -15.99
CA TYR A 49 8.22 6.47 -16.31
C TYR A 49 8.40 6.00 -17.75
N ARG A 50 8.58 4.69 -17.97
CA ARG A 50 8.77 4.08 -19.29
C ARG A 50 9.82 4.79 -20.16
N GLY A 51 10.94 5.21 -19.55
CA GLY A 51 12.04 5.88 -20.25
C GLY A 51 11.79 7.34 -20.62
N ARG A 52 10.73 7.98 -20.12
CA ARG A 52 10.43 9.40 -20.33
C ARG A 52 10.42 10.18 -19.02
N GLN A 53 11.12 11.32 -19.04
CA GLN A 53 11.24 12.20 -17.86
C GLN A 53 9.97 13.04 -17.79
N LEU A 54 9.14 12.76 -16.78
CA LEU A 54 7.84 13.41 -16.63
C LEU A 54 7.84 14.45 -15.52
N LEU A 55 8.71 14.30 -14.53
CA LEU A 55 8.87 15.23 -13.41
C LEU A 55 10.33 15.69 -13.37
N GLN A 56 10.56 17.00 -13.27
CA GLN A 56 11.85 17.50 -12.78
C GLN A 56 11.86 17.28 -11.27
N VAL A 57 12.53 16.22 -10.85
CA VAL A 57 12.73 15.93 -9.43
C VAL A 57 14.15 16.39 -9.11
N GLU A 58 14.27 17.45 -8.31
CA GLU A 58 15.53 17.85 -7.68
C GLU A 58 15.98 16.65 -6.83
N GLN A 59 17.14 16.08 -7.12
CA GLN A 59 17.62 14.87 -6.45
C GLN A 59 17.75 15.15 -4.94
N SER A 60 16.90 14.54 -4.13
CA SER A 60 17.06 14.54 -2.68
C SER A 60 18.16 13.53 -2.32
N GLU A 61 19.29 14.04 -1.85
CA GLU A 61 20.27 13.29 -1.04
C GLU A 61 19.60 12.54 0.13
#